data_AF-L0EVP7-F1
#
_entry.id   AF-L0EVP7-F1
#
_cell.length_a   1.000
_cell.length_b   1.000
_cell.length_c   1.000
_cell.angle_alpha   90.00
_cell.angle_beta   90.00
_cell.angle_gamma   90.00
#
_symmetry.space_group_name_H-M   'P 1'
#
loop_
_entity.id
_entity.type
_entity.pdbx_description
1 polymer ?
#
loop_
_entity_poly.entity_id
_entity_poly.type
_entity_poly.pdbx_seq_one_letter_code
_entity_poly.pdbx_strand_id
1 'polypeptide(L)'
;MAESKTAAKEYIHESLKHLEKKLVLVEWEDSCQPISDWVLFSEKMGIDVAEVKSVGWLLKYTERTVVLVPNVGNSKKDNAQGSGVIHIPMSAVIKVSAIADKEASYCDL
;
A
#
# COMPACT_ATOMS: atom_id res chain seq x y z
N MET A 1 9.31 2.34 -22.36
CA MET A 1 9.17 2.61 -20.90
C MET A 1 7.73 2.81 -20.45
N ALA A 2 6.87 3.53 -21.18
CA ALA A 2 5.46 3.74 -20.78
C ALA A 2 4.63 2.45 -20.72
N GLU A 3 4.76 1.56 -21.69
CA GLU A 3 4.02 0.28 -21.76
C GLU A 3 4.26 -0.62 -20.53
N SER A 4 5.50 -0.65 -20.02
CA SER A 4 5.86 -1.45 -18.84
C SER A 4 5.20 -0.96 -17.55
N LYS A 5 5.00 0.37 -17.40
CA LYS A 5 4.33 0.92 -16.21
C LYS A 5 2.81 0.70 -16.28
N THR A 6 2.23 0.74 -17.47
CA THR A 6 0.81 0.42 -17.68
C THR A 6 0.52 -1.04 -17.35
N ALA A 7 1.31 -1.97 -17.88
CA ALA A 7 1.15 -3.41 -17.60
C ALA A 7 1.32 -3.74 -16.10
N ALA A 8 2.28 -3.11 -15.42
CA ALA A 8 2.47 -3.28 -13.98
C ALA A 8 1.25 -2.78 -13.18
N LYS A 9 0.69 -1.64 -13.56
CA LYS A 9 -0.50 -1.08 -12.92
C LYS A 9 -1.73 -1.96 -13.13
N GLU A 10 -1.94 -2.47 -14.34
CA GLU A 10 -3.02 -3.42 -14.66
C GLU A 10 -2.88 -4.70 -13.83
N TYR A 11 -1.67 -5.26 -13.73
CA TYR A 11 -1.39 -6.44 -12.90
C TYR A 11 -1.71 -6.21 -11.41
N ILE A 12 -1.31 -5.05 -10.86
CA ILE A 12 -1.62 -4.69 -9.47
C ILE A 12 -3.13 -4.57 -9.28
N HIS A 13 -3.83 -3.93 -10.23
CA HIS A 13 -5.27 -3.78 -10.19
C HIS A 13 -5.99 -5.13 -10.19
N GLU A 14 -5.60 -6.05 -11.09
CA GLU A 14 -6.15 -7.41 -11.11
C GLU A 14 -5.86 -8.17 -9.81
N SER A 15 -4.65 -8.01 -9.26
CA SER A 15 -4.27 -8.63 -7.98
C SER A 15 -5.17 -8.17 -6.83
N LEU A 16 -5.54 -6.88 -6.79
CA LEU A 16 -6.35 -6.29 -5.74
C LEU A 16 -7.83 -6.71 -5.77
N LYS A 17 -8.37 -7.08 -6.94
CA LYS A 17 -9.78 -7.50 -7.08
C LYS A 17 -10.20 -8.63 -6.14
N HIS A 18 -9.26 -9.51 -5.80
CA HIS A 18 -9.53 -10.67 -4.94
C HIS A 18 -9.08 -10.47 -3.49
N LEU A 19 -8.62 -9.26 -3.14
CA LEU A 19 -8.02 -8.94 -1.84
C LEU A 19 -8.85 -7.95 -1.02
N GLU A 20 -10.03 -7.56 -1.48
CA GLU A 20 -10.91 -6.65 -0.73
C GLU A 20 -11.16 -7.20 0.68
N LYS A 21 -10.98 -6.34 1.69
CA LYS A 21 -11.08 -6.68 3.13
C LYS A 21 -10.12 -7.78 3.59
N LYS A 22 -9.05 -8.06 2.86
CA LYS A 22 -7.98 -8.95 3.33
C LYS A 22 -6.81 -8.16 3.91
N LEU A 23 -6.07 -8.79 4.80
CA LEU A 23 -4.79 -8.29 5.26
C LEU A 23 -3.75 -8.41 4.13
N VAL A 24 -3.09 -7.31 3.80
CA VAL A 24 -2.12 -7.24 2.70
C VAL A 24 -0.84 -6.55 3.13
N LEU A 25 0.25 -6.93 2.45
CA LEU A 25 1.52 -6.21 2.41
C LEU A 25 1.57 -5.41 1.10
N VAL A 26 1.76 -4.09 1.19
CA VAL A 26 1.98 -3.20 0.06
C VAL A 26 3.42 -2.69 0.11
N GLU A 27 4.15 -2.94 -0.97
CA GLU A 27 5.50 -2.42 -1.22
C GLU A 27 5.36 -1.25 -2.19
N TRP A 28 5.90 -0.08 -1.83
CA TRP A 28 5.73 1.17 -2.60
C TRP A 28 6.90 2.13 -2.38
N GLU A 29 7.03 3.12 -3.27
CA GLU A 29 8.05 4.17 -3.20
C GLU A 29 7.47 5.47 -2.65
N ASP A 30 8.17 6.13 -1.74
CA ASP A 30 7.81 7.47 -1.26
C ASP A 30 9.00 8.43 -1.42
N SER A 31 8.72 9.72 -1.34
CA SER A 31 9.77 10.72 -1.19
C SER A 31 10.54 10.49 0.11
N CYS A 32 11.87 10.62 0.04
CA CYS A 32 12.69 10.78 1.24
C CYS A 32 12.42 12.15 1.89
N GLN A 33 12.74 12.26 3.18
CA GLN A 33 12.70 13.55 3.87
C GLN A 33 13.56 14.58 3.11
N PRO A 34 13.11 15.86 3.02
CA PRO A 34 13.93 16.92 2.48
C PRO A 34 15.25 17.04 3.24
N ILE A 35 16.34 17.34 2.53
CA ILE A 35 17.61 17.71 3.15
C ILE A 35 17.55 19.15 3.68
N SER A 36 18.35 19.44 4.71
CA SER A 36 18.45 20.80 5.27
C SER A 36 19.24 21.77 4.41
N ASP A 37 20.07 21.25 3.51
CA ASP A 37 21.07 22.05 2.79
C ASP A 37 20.54 22.52 1.44
N TRP A 38 20.95 23.74 1.05
CA TRP A 38 20.77 24.22 -0.31
C TRP A 38 21.84 23.58 -1.20
N VAL A 39 21.41 23.05 -2.34
CA VAL A 39 22.30 22.40 -3.31
C VAL A 39 22.18 23.05 -4.67
N LEU A 40 23.29 23.14 -5.38
CA LEU A 40 23.32 23.63 -6.76
C LEU A 40 22.72 22.55 -7.68
N PHE A 41 22.01 22.97 -8.73
CA PHE A 41 21.44 22.03 -9.71
C PHE A 41 22.48 21.14 -10.42
N SER A 42 23.74 21.58 -10.47
CA SER A 42 24.86 20.80 -11.02
C SER A 42 25.36 19.72 -10.07
N GLU A 43 25.02 19.79 -8.79
CA GLU A 43 25.45 18.83 -7.78
C GLU A 43 24.60 17.56 -7.88
N LYS A 44 25.27 16.42 -8.01
CA LYS A 44 24.59 15.12 -8.02
C LYS A 44 24.29 14.72 -6.57
N MET A 45 23.03 14.84 -6.19
CA MET A 45 22.51 14.25 -4.96
C MET A 45 22.36 12.75 -5.14
N GLY A 46 22.95 11.96 -4.25
CA GLY A 46 22.80 10.49 -4.22
C GLY A 46 21.56 10.01 -3.47
N ILE A 47 20.55 10.87 -3.28
CA ILE A 47 19.33 10.51 -2.54
C ILE A 47 18.31 10.00 -3.54
N ASP A 48 17.94 8.74 -3.38
CA ASP A 48 16.88 8.06 -4.14
C ASP A 48 15.56 8.07 -3.34
N VAL A 49 14.49 7.54 -3.92
CA VAL A 49 13.21 7.35 -3.24
C VAL A 49 13.32 6.38 -2.06
N ALA A 50 12.44 6.53 -1.07
CA ALA A 50 12.33 5.60 0.04
C ALA A 50 11.51 4.38 -0.37
N GLU A 51 12.07 3.17 -0.22
CA GLU A 51 11.28 1.94 -0.31
C GLU A 51 10.49 1.72 0.98
N VAL A 52 9.16 1.71 0.87
CA VAL A 52 8.23 1.60 1.98
C VAL A 52 7.46 0.30 1.91
N LYS A 53 7.29 -0.33 3.08
CA LYS A 53 6.44 -1.50 3.25
C LYS A 53 5.37 -1.20 4.27
N SER A 54 4.12 -1.29 3.84
CA SER A 54 2.96 -1.06 4.70
C SER A 54 2.12 -2.32 4.79
N VAL A 55 1.72 -2.69 6.00
CA VAL A 55 0.79 -3.79 6.24
C VAL A 55 -0.53 -3.22 6.76
N GLY A 56 -1.63 -3.70 6.21
CA GLY A 56 -2.95 -3.31 6.67
C GLY A 56 -4.07 -4.05 5.95
N TRP A 57 -5.29 -3.86 6.45
CA TRP A 57 -6.48 -4.38 5.82
C TRP A 57 -6.83 -3.51 4.61
N LEU A 58 -7.00 -4.12 3.44
CA LEU A 58 -7.39 -3.41 2.23
C LEU A 58 -8.83 -2.91 2.36
N LEU A 59 -8.97 -1.60 2.56
CA LEU A 59 -10.27 -0.96 2.71
C LEU A 59 -10.93 -0.72 1.35
N LYS A 60 -10.17 -0.20 0.39
CA LYS A 60 -10.58 0.01 -1.00
C LYS A 60 -9.37 0.29 -1.87
N TYR A 61 -9.55 0.21 -3.18
CA TYR A 61 -8.59 0.70 -4.15
C TYR A 61 -9.33 1.35 -5.33
N THR A 62 -8.62 2.22 -6.04
CA THR A 62 -9.09 2.89 -7.25
C THR A 62 -7.95 2.91 -8.27
N GLU A 63 -8.21 3.43 -9.46
CA GLU A 63 -7.17 3.74 -10.44
C GLU A 63 -6.03 4.62 -9.93
N ARG A 64 -6.22 5.33 -8.82
CA ARG A 64 -5.25 6.31 -8.31
C ARG A 64 -4.69 5.98 -6.94
N THR A 65 -5.33 5.10 -6.18
CA THR A 65 -5.00 4.95 -4.76
C THR A 65 -5.30 3.55 -4.25
N VAL A 66 -4.41 3.00 -3.44
CA VAL A 66 -4.65 1.86 -2.54
C VAL A 66 -4.85 2.40 -1.14
N VAL A 67 -5.94 2.02 -0.47
CA VAL A 67 -6.28 2.50 0.87
C VAL A 67 -6.24 1.35 1.86
N LEU A 68 -5.39 1.49 2.88
CA LEU A 68 -5.23 0.50 3.95
C LEU A 68 -5.69 1.07 5.29
N VAL A 69 -6.11 0.18 6.18
CA VAL A 69 -6.21 0.47 7.62
C VAL A 69 -5.34 -0.53 8.38
N PRO A 70 -4.29 -0.09 9.11
CA PRO A 70 -3.43 -0.99 9.87
C PRO A 70 -4.15 -1.72 10.99
N ASN A 71 -5.20 -1.11 11.54
CA ASN A 71 -5.96 -1.66 12.66
C ASN A 71 -7.45 -1.73 12.33
N VAL A 72 -8.09 -2.85 12.67
CA VAL A 72 -9.54 -3.04 12.59
C VAL A 72 -10.05 -3.45 13.97
N GLY A 73 -10.97 -2.67 14.52
CA GLY A 73 -11.73 -3.00 15.74
C GLY A 73 -13.10 -3.58 15.40
N ASN A 74 -13.64 -4.40 16.31
CA ASN A 74 -14.98 -4.98 16.19
C ASN A 74 -15.22 -5.69 14.84
N SER A 75 -14.22 -6.47 14.40
CA SER A 75 -14.16 -7.12 13.07
C SER A 75 -15.24 -8.17 12.81
N LYS A 76 -15.93 -8.66 13.84
CA LYS A 76 -16.95 -9.71 13.74
C LYS A 76 -18.35 -9.20 13.39
N LYS A 77 -18.53 -7.89 13.21
CA LYS A 77 -19.83 -7.26 12.97
C LYS A 77 -19.75 -6.33 11.77
N ASP A 78 -20.90 -6.04 11.16
CA ASP A 78 -21.02 -5.10 10.04
C ASP A 78 -20.56 -3.66 10.38
N ASN A 79 -20.33 -3.37 11.67
CA ASN A 79 -19.78 -2.11 12.18
C ASN A 79 -18.29 -2.22 12.57
N ALA A 80 -17.48 -2.93 11.78
CA ALA A 80 -16.03 -2.94 11.92
C ALA A 80 -15.47 -1.51 11.75
N GLN A 81 -14.49 -1.15 12.59
CA GLN A 81 -13.92 0.19 12.65
C GLN A 81 -12.46 0.15 12.22
N GLY A 82 -12.12 0.87 11.15
CA GLY A 82 -10.73 1.06 10.74
C GLY A 82 -10.08 2.23 11.47
N SER A 83 -8.81 2.08 11.86
CA SER A 83 -7.98 3.16 12.40
C SER A 83 -6.67 3.30 11.60
N GLY A 84 -6.14 4.52 11.53
CA GLY A 84 -4.85 4.81 10.90
C GLY A 84 -4.86 4.73 9.38
N VAL A 85 -5.88 5.27 8.71
CA VAL A 85 -6.04 5.17 7.25
C VAL A 85 -4.77 5.64 6.50
N ILE A 86 -4.22 4.77 5.67
CA ILE A 86 -3.06 5.06 4.79
C ILE A 86 -3.58 5.14 3.35
N HIS A 87 -3.28 6.25 2.66
CA HIS A 87 -3.55 6.41 1.24
C HIS A 87 -2.23 6.31 0.47
N ILE A 88 -2.09 5.25 -0.33
CA ILE A 88 -0.88 5.00 -1.13
C ILE A 88 -1.22 5.29 -2.60
N PRO A 89 -0.52 6.21 -3.28
CA PRO A 89 -0.72 6.44 -4.70
C PRO A 89 -0.50 5.14 -5.50
N MET A 90 -1.44 4.76 -6.37
CA MET A 90 -1.31 3.54 -7.18
C MET A 90 -0.05 3.58 -8.06
N SER A 91 0.37 4.77 -8.49
CA SER A 91 1.59 4.99 -9.28
C SER A 91 2.89 4.71 -8.51
N ALA A 92 2.83 4.69 -7.18
CA ALA A 92 3.96 4.42 -6.30
C ALA A 92 4.01 2.95 -5.84
N VAL A 93 2.94 2.19 -6.05
CA VAL A 93 2.88 0.78 -5.64
C VAL A 93 3.76 -0.05 -6.56
N ILE A 94 4.72 -0.76 -5.96
CA ILE A 94 5.57 -1.73 -6.63
C ILE A 94 4.89 -3.10 -6.63
N LYS A 95 4.30 -3.49 -5.48
CA LYS A 95 3.73 -4.83 -5.31
C LYS A 95 2.70 -4.88 -4.19
N VAL A 96 1.71 -5.75 -4.37
CA VAL A 96 0.75 -6.11 -3.31
C VAL A 96 0.76 -7.62 -3.14
N SER A 97 0.85 -8.08 -1.89
CA SER A 97 0.78 -9.50 -1.54
C SER A 97 -0.27 -9.72 -0.46
N ALA A 98 -1.12 -10.73 -0.63
CA ALA A 98 -1.96 -11.22 0.46
C ALA A 98 -1.05 -11.75 1.57
N ILE A 99 -1.32 -11.35 2.81
CA ILE A 99 -0.74 -12.03 3.96
C ILE A 99 -1.67 -13.18 4.28
N ALA A 100 -1.16 -14.40 4.19
CA ALA A 100 -1.96 -15.57 4.51
C ALA A 100 -2.40 -15.47 5.98
N ASP A 101 -3.71 -15.32 6.21
CA ASP A 101 -4.30 -15.82 7.44
C ASP A 101 -4.09 -17.33 7.41
N LYS A 102 -3.09 -17.82 8.15
CA LYS A 102 -3.11 -19.23 8.57
C LYS A 102 -4.37 -19.36 9.41
N GLU A 103 -5.46 -19.78 8.77
CA GLU A 103 -6.81 -19.90 9.35
C GLU A 103 -6.92 -19.13 10.66
N ALA A 104 -7.17 -17.83 10.58
CA ALA A 104 -7.70 -17.14 11.74
C ALA A 104 -9.11 -17.72 11.93
N SER A 105 -9.20 -18.88 12.58
CA SER A 105 -10.40 -19.36 13.21
C SER A 105 -10.75 -18.32 14.28
N TYR A 106 -11.40 -17.24 13.86
CA TYR A 106 -12.17 -16.40 14.77
C TYR A 106 -13.52 -17.06 15.11
N CYS A 107 -13.62 -18.39 14.93
CA CYS A 107 -14.62 -19.21 15.58
C CYS A 107 -14.40 -19.11 17.09
N ASP A 108 -15.44 -18.63 17.78
CA ASP A 108 -15.64 -18.67 19.22
C ASP A 108 -14.80 -17.73 20.10
N LEU A 109 -15.09 -16.42 19.96
CA LEU A 109 -15.05 -15.45 21.08
C LEU A 109 -16.29 -14.56 21.01
#